data_AF-A0A7X6YPM8-F1
#
_entry.id   AF-A0A7X6YPM8-F1
#
_cell.length_a   1.000
_cell.length_b   1.000
_cell.length_c   1.000
_cell.angle_alpha   90.00
_cell.angle_beta   90.00
_cell.angle_gamma   90.00
#
_symmetry.space_group_name_H-M   'P 1'
#
loop_
_entity.id
_entity.type
_entity.pdbx_description
1 polymer ?
#
loop_
_entity_poly.entity_id
_entity_poly.type
_entity_poly.pdbx_seq_one_letter_code
_entity_poly.pdbx_strand_id
1 'polypeptide(L)'
;MSLLESYILDTAILSDERLYRLLLAKMPLYRQEKIQNFLFEKDRCLSLGAGVLLAYGLACRGIPEHRAVQLGDKGKPYLSGRLFYNLSHSGSKVV
;
A
#
# COMPACT_ATOMS: atom_id res chain seq x y z
N MET A 1 2.47 26.20 3.57
CA MET A 1 1.93 25.58 2.35
C MET A 1 1.74 24.10 2.60
N SER A 2 0.53 23.57 2.44
CA SER A 2 0.33 22.11 2.43
C SER A 2 0.75 21.59 1.05
N LEU A 3 1.84 20.83 0.98
CA LEU A 3 2.23 20.14 -0.24
C LEU A 3 1.28 18.96 -0.47
N LEU A 4 0.54 18.99 -1.58
CA LEU A 4 -0.20 17.85 -2.09
C LEU A 4 0.70 17.13 -3.10
N GLU A 5 0.85 15.82 -2.92
CA GLU A 5 1.58 14.96 -3.85
C GLU A 5 0.69 13.78 -4.23
N SER A 6 0.86 13.29 -5.45
CA SER A 6 0.21 12.08 -5.95
C SER A 6 1.26 11.18 -6.57
N TYR A 7 1.16 9.89 -6.26
CA TYR A 7 2.01 8.85 -6.79
C TYR A 7 1.12 7.86 -7.53
N ILE A 8 1.66 7.17 -8.53
CA ILE A 8 0.94 6.13 -9.26
C ILE A 8 1.82 4.91 -9.45
N LEU A 9 1.22 3.73 -9.32
CA LEU A 9 1.85 2.45 -9.62
C LEU A 9 0.98 1.65 -10.59
N ASP A 10 1.58 1.17 -11.68
CA ASP A 10 0.99 0.12 -12.50
C ASP A 10 1.39 -1.25 -11.95
N THR A 11 0.40 -2.00 -11.45
CA THR A 11 0.59 -3.29 -10.81
C THR A 11 0.84 -4.41 -11.81
N ALA A 12 0.87 -4.14 -13.12
CA ALA A 12 1.33 -5.10 -14.12
C ALA A 12 2.75 -5.61 -13.82
N ILE A 13 3.60 -4.78 -13.21
CA ILE A 13 4.95 -5.20 -12.77
C ILE A 13 4.91 -6.34 -11.74
N LEU A 14 3.81 -6.48 -10.99
CA LEU A 14 3.64 -7.52 -9.96
C LEU A 14 3.26 -8.88 -10.55
N SER A 15 3.15 -9.02 -11.88
CA SER A 15 3.10 -10.34 -12.51
C SER A 15 4.42 -11.10 -12.39
N ASP A 16 5.53 -10.41 -12.07
CA ASP A 16 6.76 -11.06 -11.64
C ASP A 16 6.57 -11.65 -10.23
N GLU A 17 6.46 -12.99 -10.17
CA GLU A 17 6.21 -13.73 -8.94
C GLU A 17 7.35 -13.54 -7.89
N ARG A 18 8.59 -13.31 -8.32
CA ARG A 18 9.71 -13.05 -7.40
C ARG A 18 9.55 -11.69 -6.76
N LEU A 19 9.23 -10.67 -7.56
CA LEU A 19 8.95 -9.32 -7.06
C LEU A 19 7.73 -9.31 -6.13
N TYR A 20 6.65 -9.98 -6.54
CA TYR A 20 5.43 -10.11 -5.75
C TYR A 20 5.72 -10.69 -4.36
N ARG A 21 6.41 -11.84 -4.30
CA ARG A 21 6.74 -12.48 -3.02
C ARG A 21 7.65 -11.60 -2.15
N LEU A 22 8.65 -10.97 -2.75
CA LEU A 22 9.57 -10.08 -2.04
C LEU A 22 8.82 -8.91 -1.39
N LEU A 23 7.93 -8.26 -2.14
CA LEU A 23 7.16 -7.12 -1.65
C LEU A 23 6.09 -7.54 -0.64
N LEU A 24 5.42 -8.68 -0.85
CA LEU A 24 4.45 -9.22 0.09
C LEU A 24 5.08 -9.49 1.47
N ALA A 25 6.27 -10.09 1.49
CA ALA A 25 6.99 -10.38 2.73
C ALA A 25 7.39 -9.11 3.52
N LYS A 26 7.46 -7.96 2.87
CA LYS A 26 7.76 -6.66 3.50
C LYS A 26 6.51 -5.95 4.06
N MET A 27 5.32 -6.40 3.68
CA MET A 27 4.07 -5.76 4.12
C MET A 27 3.80 -6.02 5.61
N PRO A 28 3.09 -5.12 6.31
CA PRO A 28 2.61 -5.39 7.66
C PRO A 28 1.59 -6.55 7.66
N LEU A 29 1.54 -7.30 8.76
CA LEU A 29 0.76 -8.55 8.86
C LEU A 29 -0.71 -8.39 8.43
N TYR A 30 -1.39 -7.35 8.92
CA TYR A 30 -2.79 -7.07 8.55
C TYR A 30 -3.00 -6.93 7.03
N ARG A 31 -2.00 -6.40 6.32
CA ARG A 31 -2.07 -6.25 4.86
C ARG A 31 -1.74 -7.55 4.15
N GLN A 32 -0.80 -8.34 4.68
CA GLN A 32 -0.54 -9.69 4.16
C GLN A 32 -1.81 -10.55 4.24
N GLU A 33 -2.48 -10.55 5.39
CA GLU A 33 -3.75 -11.27 5.62
C GLU A 33 -4.84 -10.79 4.65
N LYS A 34 -5.01 -9.46 4.52
CA LYS A 34 -5.96 -8.90 3.55
C LYS A 34 -5.65 -9.36 2.13
N ILE A 35 -4.38 -9.35 1.72
CA ILE A 35 -3.97 -9.78 0.37
C ILE A 35 -4.29 -11.26 0.17
N GLN A 36 -3.97 -12.12 1.14
CA GLN A 36 -4.22 -13.56 1.03
C GLN A 36 -5.71 -13.91 0.91
N ASN A 37 -6.60 -13.09 1.49
CA ASN A 37 -8.04 -13.30 1.46
C ASN A 37 -8.72 -12.95 0.12
N PHE A 38 -8.03 -12.30 -0.82
CA PHE A 38 -8.61 -12.05 -2.14
C PHE A 38 -8.65 -13.33 -2.99
N LEU A 39 -9.77 -13.54 -3.68
CA LEU A 39 -9.97 -14.65 -4.60
C LEU A 39 -9.14 -14.47 -5.88
N PHE A 40 -9.16 -13.27 -6.46
CA PHE A 40 -8.52 -13.00 -7.74
C PHE A 40 -7.11 -12.43 -7.56
N GLU A 41 -6.16 -12.94 -8.35
CA GLU A 41 -4.76 -12.47 -8.38
C GLU A 41 -4.66 -10.97 -8.66
N LYS A 42 -5.53 -10.45 -9.53
CA LYS A 42 -5.61 -9.01 -9.81
C LYS A 42 -5.85 -8.19 -8.56
N ASP A 43 -6.79 -8.59 -7.71
CA ASP A 43 -7.10 -7.86 -6.48
C ASP A 43 -5.97 -7.98 -5.45
N ARG A 44 -5.28 -9.12 -5.42
CA ARG A 44 -4.04 -9.29 -4.63
C ARG A 44 -2.95 -8.30 -5.07
N CYS A 45 -2.72 -8.18 -6.37
CA CYS A 45 -1.74 -7.25 -6.94
C CYS A 45 -2.12 -5.78 -6.65
N LEU A 46 -3.40 -5.41 -6.81
CA LEU A 46 -3.87 -4.06 -6.46
C LEU A 46 -3.66 -3.74 -4.98
N SER A 47 -4.00 -4.69 -4.10
CA SER A 47 -3.83 -4.51 -2.65
C SER A 47 -2.35 -4.46 -2.23
N LEU A 48 -1.49 -5.27 -2.85
CA LEU A 48 -0.04 -5.19 -2.65
C LEU A 48 0.51 -3.87 -3.16
N GLY A 49 0.13 -3.45 -4.37
CA GLY A 49 0.53 -2.19 -4.97
C GLY A 49 0.16 -0.99 -4.11
N ALA A 50 -1.02 -0.98 -3.50
CA ALA A 50 -1.43 0.05 -2.54
C ALA A 50 -0.55 0.10 -1.29
N GLY A 51 -0.07 -1.05 -0.82
CA GLY A 51 0.90 -1.10 0.27
C GLY A 51 2.26 -0.55 -0.11
N VAL A 52 2.75 -0.88 -1.30
CA VAL A 52 4.04 -0.43 -1.85
C VAL A 52 4.02 1.08 -2.11
N LEU A 53 2.95 1.59 -2.72
CA LEU A 53 2.81 3.01 -3.01
C LEU A 53 2.76 3.86 -1.73
N LEU A 54 2.05 3.35 -0.71
CA LEU A 54 2.03 3.98 0.61
C LEU A 54 3.42 3.97 1.27
N ALA A 55 4.13 2.83 1.23
CA ALA A 55 5.51 2.74 1.74
C ALA A 55 6.40 3.80 1.10
N TYR A 56 6.36 3.89 -0.23
CA TYR A 56 7.14 4.84 -0.99
C TYR A 56 6.81 6.30 -0.63
N GLY A 57 5.53 6.67 -0.59
CA GLY A 57 5.10 8.02 -0.23
C GLY A 57 5.49 8.43 1.20
N LEU A 58 5.55 7.46 2.12
CA LEU A 58 6.03 7.66 3.49
C LEU A 58 7.55 7.78 3.57
N ALA A 59 8.28 6.94 2.85
CA ALA A 59 9.74 7.00 2.76
C ALA A 59 10.21 8.34 2.20
N CYS A 60 9.54 8.88 1.17
CA CYS A 60 9.81 10.21 0.63
C CYS A 60 9.65 11.35 1.66
N ARG A 61 8.91 11.10 2.75
CA ARG A 61 8.68 12.03 3.87
C ARG A 61 9.51 11.69 5.11
N GLY A 62 10.46 10.76 5.02
CA GLY A 62 11.27 10.30 6.14
C GLY A 62 10.50 9.50 7.20
N ILE A 63 9.31 8.99 6.87
CA ILE A 63 8.49 8.20 7.78
C ILE A 63 8.78 6.70 7.56
N PRO A 64 9.10 5.93 8.62
CA PRO A 64 9.33 4.50 8.51
C PRO A 64 8.07 3.78 7.99
N GLU A 65 8.20 3.18 6.81
CA GLU A 65 7.15 2.80 5.84
C GLU A 65 5.87 2.16 6.40
N HIS A 66 5.99 1.30 7.42
CA HIS A 66 4.85 0.51 7.92
C HIS A 66 4.66 0.57 9.43
N ARG A 67 5.67 0.98 10.20
CA ARG A 67 5.58 1.03 11.67
C ARG A 67 4.73 2.19 12.18
N ALA A 68 4.58 3.24 11.37
CA ALA A 68 3.78 4.40 11.72
C ALA A 68 2.26 4.20 11.47
N VAL A 69 1.89 3.16 10.71
CA VAL A 69 0.49 2.92 10.31
C VAL A 69 -0.25 2.23 11.46
N GLN A 70 -1.29 2.89 11.96
CA GLN A 70 -2.21 2.42 12.98
C GLN A 70 -3.52 1.96 12.33
N LEU A 71 -4.24 1.06 12.99
CA LEU A 71 -5.56 0.61 12.55
C LEU A 71 -6.62 1.30 13.42
N GLY A 72 -7.58 1.98 12.78
CA GLY A 72 -8.73 2.56 13.50
C GLY A 72 -9.80 1.51 13.79
N ASP A 73 -10.84 1.90 14.51
CA ASP A 73 -11.91 0.99 15.02
C ASP A 73 -12.62 0.17 13.93
N LYS A 74 -12.58 0.62 12.67
CA LYS A 74 -13.16 -0.08 11.49
C LYS A 74 -12.11 -0.75 10.60
N GLY A 75 -10.89 -0.97 11.11
CA GLY A 75 -9.77 -1.51 10.36
C GLY A 75 -9.18 -0.55 9.31
N LYS A 76 -9.58 0.72 9.32
CA LYS A 76 -9.04 1.72 8.39
C LYS A 76 -7.62 2.08 8.82
N PRO A 77 -6.59 1.86 7.97
CA PRO A 77 -5.24 2.26 8.28
C PRO A 77 -5.12 3.79 8.26
N TYR A 78 -4.44 4.36 9.25
CA TYR A 78 -4.15 5.79 9.37
C TYR A 78 -2.77 6.01 9.99
N LEU A 79 -2.24 7.22 9.88
CA LEU A 79 -0.99 7.62 10.53
C LEU A 79 -1.32 8.53 11.71
N SER A 80 -0.60 8.39 12.81
CA SER A 80 -0.65 9.39 13.88
C SER A 80 0.02 10.69 13.42
N GLY A 81 -0.57 11.83 13.75
CA GLY A 81 -0.04 13.16 13.40
C GLY A 81 -0.87 13.92 12.35
N ARG A 82 -0.21 14.85 11.64
CA ARG A 82 -0.86 15.78 10.69
C ARG A 82 -0.73 15.37 9.22
N LEU A 83 -0.24 14.16 8.94
CA LEU A 83 -0.14 13.63 7.59
C LEU A 83 -1.39 12.82 7.25
N PHE A 84 -2.08 13.22 6.20
CA PHE A 84 -3.25 12.54 5.68
C PHE A 84 -2.91 11.94 4.32
N TYR A 85 -3.47 10.77 4.03
CA TYR A 85 -3.32 10.11 2.73
C TYR A 85 -4.64 9.43 2.32
N ASN A 86 -4.75 9.16 1.03
CA ASN A 86 -5.81 8.33 0.46
C ASN A 86 -5.17 7.34 -0.52
N LEU A 87 -5.83 6.22 -0.77
CA LEU A 87 -5.42 5.23 -1.75
C LEU A 87 -6.66 4.82 -2.55
N SER A 88 -6.53 4.81 -3.87
CA SER A 88 -7.54 4.36 -4.82
C SER A 88 -6.91 3.39 -5.81
N HIS A 89 -7.71 2.50 -6.37
CA HIS A 89 -7.23 1.58 -7.39
C HIS A 89 -8.31 1.23 -8.41
N SER A 90 -7.92 1.08 -9.66
CA SER A 90 -8.79 0.65 -10.76
C SER A 90 -7.98 0.05 -11.90
N GLY A 91 -8.52 -0.98 -12.56
CA GLY A 91 -7.79 -1.68 -13.61
C GLY A 91 -6.51 -2.32 -13.06
N SER A 92 -5.36 -1.88 -13.54
CA SER A 92 -4.02 -2.25 -13.05
C SER A 92 -3.33 -1.11 -12.28
N LYS A 93 -4.03 -0.03 -11.95
CA LYS A 93 -3.41 1.19 -11.42
C LYS A 93 -3.82 1.42 -9.98
N VAL A 94 -2.85 1.87 -9.19
CA VAL A 94 -3.03 2.33 -7.82
C VAL A 94 -2.51 3.76 -7.70
N VAL A 95 -3.26 4.62 -7.03
CA VAL A 95 -2.98 6.05 -6.82
C VAL A 95 -3.15 6.39 -5.34
#